data_AF-A0A357CI46-F1
#
_entry.id   AF-A0A357CI46-F1
#
_cell.length_a   1.000
_cell.length_b   1.000
_cell.length_c   1.000
_cell.angle_alpha   90.00
_cell.angle_beta   90.00
_cell.angle_gamma   90.00
#
_symmetry.space_group_name_H-M   'P 1'
#
loop_
_entity.id
_entity.type
_entity.pdbx_description
1 polymer ?
#
loop_
_entity_poly.entity_id
_entity_poly.type
_entity_poly.pdbx_seq_one_letter_code
_entity_poly.pdbx_strand_id
1 'polypeptide(L)'
;RDRGGAGRLLPGILIDVENDRVVTEDLSMPHSPRLNAGTLWVLDSGRGYLCRVDAGSGKAEQVAFCTGFARGLSFWRGYALVGTSLPRDGAFKGLELEANVKARDGESRCGAYIIDTRQGDILHWIRFDGAVRELFDASFIPGVRAPMCVGLGNPEMRTLITFDGEASGSTAEAVA
;
A
#
# COMPACT_ATOMS: atom_id res chain seq x y z
N ARG A 1 12.96 -1.57 28.94
CA ARG A 1 11.55 -1.55 29.37
C ARG A 1 10.86 -2.72 28.71
N ASP A 2 10.57 -3.74 29.51
CA ASP A 2 9.89 -4.96 29.10
C ASP A 2 8.42 -4.65 28.80
N ARG A 3 7.98 -4.83 27.55
CA ARG A 3 6.56 -4.69 27.15
C ARG A 3 5.97 -6.09 27.08
N GLY A 4 5.51 -6.59 28.23
CA GLY A 4 4.78 -7.85 28.32
C GLY A 4 3.57 -7.84 27.37
N GLY A 5 3.54 -8.78 26.44
CA GLY A 5 2.45 -9.00 25.48
C GLY A 5 2.60 -8.33 24.11
N ALA A 6 3.73 -7.70 23.79
CA ALA A 6 3.94 -7.08 22.48
C ALA A 6 4.27 -8.15 21.42
N GLY A 7 3.57 -8.10 20.27
CA GLY A 7 3.94 -8.88 19.10
C GLY A 7 5.43 -8.69 18.74
N ARG A 8 6.01 -9.69 18.08
CA ARG A 8 7.34 -9.64 17.46
C ARG A 8 7.47 -8.38 16.60
N LEU A 9 8.36 -7.48 17.02
CA LEU A 9 8.79 -6.34 16.22
C LEU A 9 9.92 -6.78 15.30
N LEU A 10 9.69 -6.72 13.99
CA LEU A 10 10.75 -6.81 13.00
C LEU A 10 11.13 -5.37 12.61
N PRO A 11 12.24 -4.83 13.12
CA PRO A 11 12.61 -3.44 12.91
C PRO A 11 12.98 -3.19 11.45
N GLY A 12 12.80 -1.96 10.99
CA GLY A 12 13.34 -1.48 9.74
C GLY A 12 13.61 0.01 9.80
N ILE A 13 14.45 0.47 8.88
CA ILE A 13 14.97 1.83 8.88
C ILE A 13 14.60 2.54 7.59
N LEU A 14 14.48 3.86 7.66
CA LEU A 14 14.39 4.74 6.50
C LEU A 14 15.69 5.53 6.40
N ILE A 15 16.34 5.47 5.25
CA ILE A 15 17.65 6.09 5.01
C ILE A 15 17.48 7.22 4.00
N ASP A 16 18.07 8.36 4.32
CA ASP A 16 18.33 9.45 3.40
C ASP A 16 19.72 9.20 2.80
N VAL A 17 19.71 8.70 1.56
CA VAL A 17 20.92 8.24 0.85
C VAL A 17 21.81 9.41 0.45
N GLU A 18 21.23 10.56 0.11
CA GLU A 18 21.99 11.74 -0.32
C GLU A 18 22.86 12.28 0.81
N ASN A 19 22.33 12.30 2.04
CA ASN A 19 23.02 12.80 3.22
C ASN A 19 23.64 11.70 4.09
N ASP A 20 23.65 10.45 3.61
CA ASP A 20 24.16 9.26 4.29
C ASP A 20 23.71 9.16 5.77
N ARG A 21 22.41 9.33 6.01
CA ARG A 21 21.85 9.34 7.37
C ARG A 21 20.61 8.48 7.50
N VAL A 22 20.47 7.88 8.68
CA VAL A 22 19.22 7.23 9.09
C VAL A 22 18.21 8.32 9.47
N VAL A 23 17.09 8.37 8.75
CA VAL A 23 15.97 9.27 9.05
C VAL A 23 15.20 8.76 10.26
N THR A 24 14.88 7.47 10.28
CA THR A 24 14.18 6.85 11.42
C THR A 24 14.41 5.35 11.47
N GLU A 25 14.38 4.79 12.68
CA GLU A 25 14.42 3.36 12.97
C GLU A 25 13.12 2.87 13.64
N ASP A 26 12.14 3.76 13.87
CA ASP A 26 10.88 3.44 14.54
C ASP A 26 9.80 2.94 13.56
N LEU A 27 10.19 2.05 12.66
CA LEU A 27 9.29 1.41 11.70
C LEU A 27 9.40 -0.11 11.84
N SER A 28 8.31 -0.81 11.58
CA SER A 28 8.31 -2.27 11.48
C SER A 28 8.06 -2.69 10.04
N MET A 29 9.05 -3.36 9.44
CA MET A 29 9.01 -3.80 8.05
C MET A 29 8.52 -2.69 7.08
N PRO A 30 9.19 -1.53 7.01
CA PRO A 30 8.74 -0.41 6.21
C PRO A 30 8.70 -0.76 4.71
N HIS A 31 7.64 -0.34 4.02
CA HIS A 31 7.49 -0.52 2.58
C HIS A 31 7.11 0.80 1.88
N SER A 32 7.39 0.81 0.57
CA SER A 32 6.93 1.84 -0.37
C SER A 32 7.15 3.29 0.11
N PRO A 33 8.38 3.69 0.48
CA PRO A 33 8.66 5.10 0.78
C PRO A 33 8.36 5.97 -0.44
N ARG A 34 7.73 7.12 -0.22
CA ARG A 34 7.32 8.09 -1.26
C ARG A 34 7.48 9.52 -0.75
N LEU A 35 7.95 10.41 -1.62
CA LEU A 35 7.79 11.85 -1.43
C LEU A 35 6.54 12.30 -2.18
N ASN A 36 5.60 12.96 -1.50
CA ASN A 36 4.40 13.51 -2.10
C ASN A 36 4.01 14.82 -1.42
N ALA A 37 3.81 15.88 -2.20
CA ALA A 37 3.44 17.22 -1.72
C ALA A 37 4.34 17.73 -0.56
N GLY A 38 5.66 17.55 -0.68
CA GLY A 38 6.64 17.97 0.33
C GLY A 38 6.65 17.12 1.61
N THR A 39 5.86 16.05 1.67
CA THR A 39 5.79 15.14 2.82
C THR A 39 6.43 13.80 2.48
N LEU A 40 7.20 13.23 3.41
CA LEU A 40 7.73 11.87 3.32
C LEU A 40 6.72 10.89 3.88
N TRP A 41 6.30 9.94 3.05
CA TRP A 41 5.31 8.92 3.37
C TRP A 41 5.94 7.54 3.35
N VAL A 42 5.48 6.65 4.22
CA VAL A 42 5.94 5.26 4.30
C VAL A 42 4.82 4.36 4.81
N LEU A 43 4.83 3.09 4.41
CA LEU A 43 3.96 2.07 4.99
C LEU A 43 4.69 1.37 6.14
N ASP A 44 4.24 1.58 7.37
CA ASP A 44 4.67 0.82 8.55
C ASP A 44 3.96 -0.54 8.57
N SER A 45 4.44 -1.44 7.71
CA SER A 45 3.68 -2.62 7.25
C SER A 45 3.52 -3.67 8.36
N GLY A 46 4.50 -3.76 9.25
CA GLY A 46 4.46 -4.63 10.42
C GLY A 46 3.47 -4.18 11.49
N ARG A 47 3.02 -2.91 11.44
CA ARG A 47 1.99 -2.36 12.32
C ARG A 47 0.66 -2.08 11.62
N GLY A 48 0.64 -2.04 10.28
CA GLY A 48 -0.55 -1.85 9.45
C GLY A 48 -0.90 -0.40 9.14
N TYR A 49 0.06 0.53 9.19
CA TYR A 49 -0.23 1.96 9.06
C TYR A 49 0.39 2.58 7.80
N LEU A 50 -0.37 3.50 7.19
CA LEU A 50 0.19 4.58 6.39
C LEU A 50 0.72 5.65 7.35
N CYS A 51 1.97 6.03 7.20
CA CYS A 51 2.62 7.02 8.05
C CYS A 51 3.19 8.19 7.25
N ARG A 52 3.23 9.35 7.90
CA ARG A 52 4.08 10.49 7.51
C ARG A 52 5.32 10.49 8.39
N VAL A 53 6.47 10.76 7.81
CA VAL A 53 7.74 10.87 8.55
C VAL A 53 8.23 12.29 8.44
N ASP A 54 8.47 12.93 9.58
CA ASP A 54 9.20 14.19 9.61
C ASP A 54 10.69 13.92 9.39
N ALA A 55 11.24 14.40 8.27
CA ALA A 55 12.62 14.11 7.88
C ALA A 55 13.69 14.80 8.75
N GLY A 56 13.30 15.78 9.58
CA GLY A 56 14.19 16.47 10.52
C GLY A 56 14.36 15.70 11.83
N SER A 57 13.23 15.30 12.43
CA SER A 57 13.15 14.63 13.72
C SER A 57 13.09 13.11 13.64
N GLY A 58 12.77 12.54 12.48
CA GLY A 58 12.57 11.10 12.28
C GLY A 58 11.26 10.56 12.85
N LYS A 59 10.37 11.42 13.37
CA LYS A 59 9.11 10.98 13.96
C LYS A 59 8.14 10.48 12.88
N ALA A 60 7.66 9.24 13.04
CA ALA A 60 6.60 8.68 12.21
C ALA A 60 5.22 8.94 12.87
N GLU A 61 4.36 9.68 12.17
CA GLU A 61 2.95 9.88 12.52
C GLU A 61 2.09 8.88 11.76
N GLN A 62 1.31 8.08 12.49
CA GLN A 62 0.33 7.16 11.92
C GLN A 62 -0.88 7.95 11.40
N VAL A 63 -1.14 7.89 10.10
CA VAL A 63 -2.22 8.63 9.43
C VAL A 63 -3.47 7.78 9.27
N ALA A 64 -3.31 6.53 8.82
CA ALA A 64 -4.44 5.65 8.56
C ALA A 64 -4.04 4.19 8.82
N PHE A 65 -4.97 3.41 9.39
CA PHE A 65 -4.78 1.99 9.63
C PHE A 65 -5.44 1.16 8.52
N CYS A 66 -4.66 0.31 7.85
CA CYS A 66 -5.15 -0.61 6.82
C CYS A 66 -5.13 -2.04 7.35
N THR A 67 -6.27 -2.75 7.29
CA THR A 67 -6.35 -4.14 7.76
C THR A 67 -5.67 -5.10 6.79
N GLY A 68 -4.38 -5.36 7.01
CA GLY A 68 -3.57 -6.28 6.20
C GLY A 68 -2.12 -5.83 6.13
N PHE A 69 -1.25 -6.65 5.54
CA PHE A 69 0.16 -6.30 5.38
C PHE A 69 0.30 -5.29 4.24
N ALA A 70 0.50 -4.01 4.60
CA ALA A 70 0.48 -2.90 3.65
C ALA A 70 1.67 -2.93 2.69
N ARG A 71 1.40 -2.88 1.38
CA ARG A 71 2.38 -2.87 0.30
C ARG A 71 1.82 -2.13 -0.90
N GLY A 72 2.67 -1.37 -1.58
CA GLY A 72 2.23 -0.53 -2.68
C GLY A 72 1.61 0.76 -2.18
N LEU A 73 2.20 1.87 -2.58
CA LEU A 73 1.76 3.21 -2.22
C LEU A 73 1.92 4.12 -3.43
N SER A 74 0.82 4.74 -3.83
CA SER A 74 0.79 5.80 -4.83
C SER A 74 -0.17 6.90 -4.42
N PHE A 75 -0.02 8.05 -5.06
CA PHE A 75 -0.81 9.24 -4.77
C PHE A 75 -1.45 9.77 -6.04
N TRP A 76 -2.65 10.31 -5.88
CA TRP A 76 -3.28 11.13 -6.90
C TRP A 76 -4.01 12.28 -6.22
N ARG A 77 -3.53 13.50 -6.46
CA ARG A 77 -4.02 14.71 -5.78
C ARG A 77 -3.92 14.55 -4.26
N GLY A 78 -5.02 14.75 -3.53
CA GLY A 78 -5.08 14.59 -2.07
C GLY A 78 -5.36 13.17 -1.59
N TYR A 79 -5.24 12.16 -2.45
CA TYR A 79 -5.59 10.78 -2.12
C TYR A 79 -4.38 9.85 -2.20
N ALA A 80 -4.30 8.92 -1.26
CA ALA A 80 -3.36 7.80 -1.29
C ALA A 80 -4.09 6.51 -1.67
N LEU A 81 -3.47 5.71 -2.53
CA LEU A 81 -3.85 4.32 -2.78
C LEU A 81 -2.85 3.43 -2.06
N VAL A 82 -3.35 2.61 -1.13
CA VAL A 82 -2.55 1.65 -0.36
C VAL A 82 -3.02 0.24 -0.68
N GLY A 83 -2.13 -0.61 -1.16
CA GLY A 83 -2.40 -2.04 -1.26
C GLY A 83 -2.17 -2.74 0.07
N THR A 84 -2.90 -3.82 0.32
CA THR A 84 -2.63 -4.76 1.41
C THR A 84 -2.68 -6.18 0.91
N SER A 85 -1.92 -7.04 1.59
CA SER A 85 -1.94 -8.48 1.37
C SER A 85 -2.41 -9.20 2.62
N LEU A 86 -2.87 -10.44 2.43
CA LEU A 86 -2.97 -11.36 3.54
C LEU A 86 -1.56 -11.71 4.05
N PRO A 87 -1.38 -11.82 5.37
CA PRO A 87 -0.15 -12.39 5.90
C PRO A 87 0.01 -13.82 5.39
N ARG A 88 1.19 -14.14 4.86
CA ARG A 88 1.67 -15.51 4.61
C ARG A 88 1.67 -16.33 5.91
N ASP A 89 1.39 -17.62 5.77
CA ASP A 89 1.52 -18.57 6.87
C ASP A 89 2.95 -18.59 7.39
N GLY A 90 3.11 -18.27 8.68
CA GLY A 90 4.39 -18.33 9.40
C GLY A 90 5.28 -17.09 9.30
N ALA A 91 5.36 -16.40 8.15
CA ALA A 91 6.27 -15.26 7.97
C ALA A 91 5.87 -13.99 8.73
N PHE A 92 4.58 -13.83 9.04
CA PHE A 92 4.03 -12.63 9.69
C PHE A 92 3.30 -12.94 11.01
N LYS A 93 3.39 -14.18 11.50
CA LYS A 93 2.79 -14.58 12.78
C LYS A 93 3.44 -13.80 13.92
N GLY A 94 2.59 -13.25 14.78
CA GLY A 94 3.03 -12.50 15.94
C GLY A 94 3.48 -11.08 15.65
N LEU A 95 3.30 -10.53 14.44
CA LEU A 95 3.50 -9.09 14.24
C LEU A 95 2.49 -8.26 15.03
N GLU A 96 2.85 -7.02 15.36
CA GLU A 96 1.94 -6.06 16.00
C GLU A 96 0.67 -5.83 15.16
N LEU A 97 0.78 -5.95 13.83
CA LEU A 97 -0.35 -5.95 12.91
C LEU A 97 -1.50 -6.87 13.36
N GLU A 98 -1.20 -8.11 13.79
CA GLU A 98 -2.23 -9.07 14.21
C GLU A 98 -3.01 -8.56 15.42
N ALA A 99 -2.30 -8.02 16.42
CA ALA A 99 -2.90 -7.40 17.59
C ALA A 99 -3.69 -6.14 17.22
N ASN A 100 -3.16 -5.30 16.34
CA ASN A 100 -3.80 -4.06 15.88
C ASN A 100 -5.09 -4.32 15.09
N VAL A 101 -5.12 -5.38 14.27
CA VAL A 101 -6.33 -5.84 13.56
C VAL A 101 -7.35 -6.35 14.57
N LYS A 102 -6.95 -7.22 15.50
CA LYS A 102 -7.84 -7.81 16.51
C LYS A 102 -8.43 -6.76 17.44
N ALA A 103 -7.64 -5.76 17.85
CA ALA A 103 -8.09 -4.66 18.72
C ALA A 103 -9.17 -3.76 18.07
N ARG A 104 -9.40 -3.92 16.76
CA ARG A 104 -10.41 -3.18 15.98
C ARG A 104 -11.53 -4.10 15.49
N ASP A 105 -11.68 -5.28 16.11
CA ASP A 105 -12.65 -6.32 15.72
C ASP A 105 -12.59 -6.66 14.23
N GLY A 106 -11.39 -6.58 13.65
CA GLY A 106 -11.14 -6.73 12.23
C GLY A 106 -10.59 -8.10 11.85
N GLU A 107 -10.49 -8.30 10.54
CA GLU A 107 -9.78 -9.43 9.91
C GLU A 107 -8.76 -8.88 8.92
N SER A 108 -7.65 -9.59 8.73
CA SER A 108 -6.67 -9.22 7.71
C SER A 108 -7.27 -9.36 6.30
N ARG A 109 -6.97 -8.42 5.39
CA ARG A 109 -7.51 -8.40 4.03
C ARG A 109 -6.41 -8.24 2.99
N CYS A 110 -6.54 -8.98 1.89
CA CYS A 110 -5.93 -8.61 0.62
C CYS A 110 -6.84 -7.59 -0.04
N GLY A 111 -6.33 -6.42 -0.38
CA GLY A 111 -7.20 -5.31 -0.78
C GLY A 111 -6.48 -4.04 -1.16
N ALA A 112 -7.26 -3.05 -1.52
CA ALA A 112 -6.79 -1.70 -1.81
C ALA A 112 -7.63 -0.68 -1.05
N TYR A 113 -7.00 0.36 -0.52
CA TYR A 113 -7.63 1.43 0.24
C TYR A 113 -7.38 2.77 -0.45
N ILE A 114 -8.42 3.58 -0.56
CA ILE A 114 -8.34 4.97 -0.98
C ILE A 114 -8.47 5.84 0.27
N ILE A 115 -7.41 6.56 0.60
CA ILE A 115 -7.28 7.33 1.84
C ILE A 115 -7.22 8.81 1.50
N ASP A 116 -8.03 9.64 2.15
CA ASP A 116 -7.84 11.09 2.13
C ASP A 116 -6.59 11.43 2.93
N THR A 117 -5.57 11.90 2.23
CA THR A 117 -4.29 12.20 2.87
C THR A 117 -4.38 13.34 3.87
N ARG A 118 -5.40 14.22 3.84
CA ARG A 118 -5.50 15.39 4.72
C ARG A 118 -5.95 15.01 6.12
N GLN A 119 -6.94 14.13 6.21
CA GLN A 119 -7.60 13.73 7.46
C GLN A 119 -7.23 12.31 7.90
N GLY A 120 -6.78 11.47 6.96
CA GLY A 120 -6.47 10.05 7.22
C GLY A 120 -7.67 9.11 7.05
N ASP A 121 -8.82 9.62 6.62
CA ASP A 121 -10.02 8.81 6.43
C ASP A 121 -9.87 7.84 5.25
N ILE A 122 -10.27 6.59 5.47
CA ILE A 122 -10.47 5.62 4.38
C ILE A 122 -11.82 5.94 3.73
N LEU A 123 -11.77 6.50 2.51
CA LEU A 123 -12.96 6.87 1.75
C LEU A 123 -13.58 5.66 1.05
N HIS A 124 -12.73 4.81 0.48
CA HIS A 124 -13.16 3.63 -0.28
C HIS A 124 -12.17 2.48 -0.09
N TRP A 125 -12.64 1.27 -0.33
CA TRP A 125 -11.80 0.08 -0.32
C TRP A 125 -12.34 -1.00 -1.28
N ILE A 126 -11.44 -1.86 -1.71
CA ILE A 126 -11.73 -3.08 -2.48
C ILE A 126 -11.06 -4.23 -1.76
N ARG A 127 -11.77 -5.35 -1.64
CA ARG A 127 -11.24 -6.61 -1.09
C ARG A 127 -11.11 -7.62 -2.22
N PHE A 128 -9.98 -8.32 -2.25
CA PHE A 128 -9.76 -9.47 -3.11
C PHE A 128 -9.96 -10.75 -2.29
N ASP A 129 -10.89 -11.59 -2.74
CA ASP A 129 -11.14 -12.92 -2.19
C ASP A 129 -10.67 -14.00 -3.16
N GLY A 130 -10.38 -15.19 -2.65
CA GLY A 130 -9.95 -16.35 -3.44
C GLY A 130 -8.46 -16.37 -3.75
N ALA A 131 -8.12 -16.51 -5.03
CA ALA A 131 -6.75 -16.79 -5.48
C ALA A 131 -5.77 -15.62 -5.26
N VAL A 132 -6.26 -14.38 -5.32
CA VAL A 132 -5.44 -13.18 -5.13
C VAL A 132 -5.30 -12.89 -3.63
N ARG A 133 -4.17 -13.32 -3.06
CA ARG A 133 -3.88 -13.17 -1.63
C ARG A 133 -2.83 -12.10 -1.33
N GLU A 134 -2.07 -11.69 -2.33
CA GLU A 134 -1.00 -10.72 -2.18
C GLU A 134 -1.02 -9.65 -3.27
N LEU A 135 -0.94 -8.39 -2.86
CA LEU A 135 -0.58 -7.26 -3.72
C LEU A 135 0.84 -6.81 -3.36
N PHE A 136 1.63 -6.41 -4.36
CA PHE A 136 3.01 -5.96 -4.17
C PHE A 136 3.19 -4.47 -4.44
N ASP A 137 2.43 -3.94 -5.40
CA ASP A 137 2.41 -2.52 -5.72
C ASP A 137 1.02 -2.09 -6.18
N ALA A 138 0.75 -0.79 -6.10
CA ALA A 138 -0.51 -0.18 -6.52
C ALA A 138 -0.28 1.23 -7.06
N SER A 139 -0.84 1.52 -8.23
CA SER A 139 -0.67 2.82 -8.90
C SER A 139 -1.99 3.39 -9.41
N PHE A 140 -2.16 4.69 -9.31
CA PHE A 140 -3.18 5.42 -10.05
C PHE A 140 -2.74 5.59 -11.51
N ILE A 141 -3.66 5.35 -12.44
CA ILE A 141 -3.46 5.63 -13.88
C ILE A 141 -4.57 6.58 -14.34
N PRO A 142 -4.40 7.91 -14.16
CA PRO A 142 -5.44 8.89 -14.46
C PRO A 142 -5.81 8.89 -15.95
N GLY A 143 -7.10 9.10 -16.25
CA GLY A 143 -7.59 9.20 -17.63
C GLY A 143 -7.75 7.87 -18.36
N VAL A 144 -7.42 6.73 -17.73
CA VAL A 144 -7.57 5.41 -18.33
C VAL A 144 -8.88 4.75 -17.90
N ARG A 145 -9.56 4.12 -18.86
CA ARG A 145 -10.74 3.28 -18.66
C ARG A 145 -10.46 1.89 -19.20
N ALA A 146 -10.99 0.86 -18.53
CA ALA A 146 -10.80 -0.55 -18.89
C ALA A 146 -9.31 -0.91 -19.16
N PRO A 147 -8.41 -0.73 -18.17
CA PRO A 147 -7.00 -1.03 -18.36
C PRO A 147 -6.81 -2.52 -18.67
N MET A 148 -5.96 -2.80 -19.64
CA MET A 148 -5.47 -4.15 -19.93
C MET A 148 -3.98 -4.22 -19.59
N CYS A 149 -3.57 -5.33 -19.00
CA CYS A 149 -2.17 -5.65 -18.78
C CYS A 149 -1.85 -6.98 -19.47
N VAL A 150 -0.73 -7.04 -20.17
CA VAL A 150 -0.20 -8.30 -20.71
C VAL A 150 0.86 -8.81 -19.75
N GLY A 151 0.68 -10.04 -19.27
CA GLY A 151 1.65 -10.68 -18.39
C GLY A 151 3.02 -10.82 -19.06
N LEU A 152 4.07 -10.64 -18.26
CA LEU A 152 5.44 -10.87 -18.72
C LEU A 152 5.60 -12.32 -19.20
N GLY A 153 6.22 -12.49 -20.37
CA GLY A 153 6.49 -13.81 -20.95
C GLY A 153 5.30 -14.46 -21.67
N ASN A 154 4.13 -13.83 -21.71
CA ASN A 154 2.98 -14.34 -22.46
C ASN A 154 3.19 -14.12 -23.99
N PRO A 155 2.80 -15.05 -24.89
CA PRO A 155 3.00 -14.87 -26.33
C PRO A 155 2.38 -13.57 -26.88
N GLU A 156 1.25 -13.14 -26.32
CA GLU A 156 0.56 -11.88 -26.66
C GLU A 156 1.45 -10.65 -26.45
N MET A 157 2.46 -10.73 -25.58
CA MET A 157 3.42 -9.64 -25.36
C MET A 157 4.22 -9.33 -26.64
N ARG A 158 4.41 -10.30 -27.54
CA ARG A 158 5.16 -10.13 -28.79
C ARG A 158 4.32 -9.56 -29.92
N THR A 159 3.00 -9.65 -29.81
CA THR A 159 2.08 -9.39 -30.92
C THR A 159 1.07 -8.28 -30.63
N LEU A 160 0.87 -7.91 -29.36
CA LEU A 160 -0.02 -6.82 -29.01
C LEU A 160 0.58 -5.48 -29.45
N ILE A 161 -0.10 -4.83 -30.40
CA ILE A 161 0.18 -3.47 -30.84
C ILE A 161 -1.06 -2.64 -30.50
N THR A 162 -0.88 -1.64 -29.65
CA THR A 162 -1.92 -0.66 -29.32
C THR A 162 -1.68 0.61 -30.11
N PHE A 163 -2.70 1.10 -30.78
CA PHE A 163 -2.71 2.44 -31.36
C PHE A 163 -3.48 3.37 -30.42
N ASP A 164 -3.07 4.63 -30.34
CA ASP A 164 -3.88 5.64 -29.66
C ASP A 164 -5.25 5.69 -30.34
N GLY A 165 -6.29 5.32 -29.60
CA GLY A 165 -7.66 5.50 -30.09
C GLY A 165 -7.94 6.98 -30.18
N GLU A 166 -8.49 7.47 -31.30
CA GLU A 166 -9.22 8.73 -31.28
C GLU A 166 -10.25 8.65 -30.15
N ALA A 167 -10.35 9.69 -29.32
CA ALA A 167 -11.22 9.72 -28.16
C ALA A 167 -12.71 9.68 -28.56
N SER A 168 -13.20 8.55 -29.05
CA SER A 168 -14.61 8.34 -29.34
C SER A 168 -15.26 7.77 -28.09
N GLY A 169 -16.09 8.59 -27.44
CA GLY A 169 -17.03 8.11 -26.44
C GLY A 169 -17.93 7.05 -27.06
N SER A 170 -17.83 5.81 -26.58
CA SER A 170 -18.76 4.75 -26.96
C SER A 170 -19.09 3.92 -25.73
N THR A 171 -20.38 3.90 -25.41
CA THR A 171 -21.06 2.99 -24.48
C THR A 171 -20.87 1.55 -24.94
N ALA A 172 -20.31 0.69 -24.08
CA ALA A 172 -20.26 -0.74 -24.33
C ALA A 172 -21.61 -1.37 -23.97
N GLU A 173 -22.39 -1.76 -24.97
CA GLU A 173 -23.38 -2.82 -24.81
C GLU A 173 -22.65 -4.17 -24.80
N ALA A 174 -22.77 -4.89 -23.69
CA ALA A 174 -22.35 -6.29 -23.60
C ALA A 174 -23.49 -7.17 -24.14
N VAL A 175 -23.21 -7.93 -25.20
CA VAL A 175 -24.08 -9.03 -25.62
C VAL A 175 -23.71 -10.28 -24.81
N ALA A 176 -24.76 -10.93 -24.30
CA ALA A 176 -24.77 -12.05 -23.36
C ALA A 176 -24.07 -13.33 -23.84
#